data_AF-A0A8T4MNR1-F1
#
_entry.id   AF-A0A8T4MNR1-F1
#
_cell.length_a   1.000
_cell.length_b   1.000
_cell.length_c   1.000
_cell.angle_alpha   90.00
_cell.angle_beta   90.00
_cell.angle_gamma   90.00
#
_symmetry.space_group_name_H-M   'P 1'
#
loop_
_entity.id
_entity.type
_entity.pdbx_description
1 polymer ?
#
loop_
_entity_poly.entity_id
_entity_poly.type
_entity_poly.pdbx_seq_one_letter_code
_entity_poly.pdbx_strand_id
1 'polypeptide(L)'
;MAKKSFFAERTAAQIEDLSVQEVMRQRGLVKTIDDLNPAIDALVVRAQLIPGRFFRGVETQAQASRKAYRHGDLVALSHPQTKQDCYESREIPLMMRARDFARLGEMKEEDINFFGYSVRPEWGDRTKRVFPFVWIPEGVRLFGYAENNTGGIGVEPYADARKVRTSGASVVVSVPSRTKKNPRYKFKLVNVPFVSQTPENLASVLTLRPQVIQDDATGEPITGRTPHDNYNIRYGYEGDREGDNPITFYPHDLAGYLGIVKGQLGEHNMTAMEMNPFALPSRHQAEFYMKLCNNVLMFDPTLEGKTKLRKPHVAEKSLLLVRAIGVFGHDDFAFWEPARDGKLKDYNWEIPGKD
;
A
#
# COMPACT_ATOMS: atom_id res chain seq x y z
N MET A 1 0.28 -9.91 -21.20
CA MET A 1 -0.53 -10.90 -20.44
C MET A 1 -1.75 -10.20 -19.86
N ALA A 2 -2.93 -10.84 -19.85
CA ALA A 2 -4.18 -10.22 -19.38
C ALA A 2 -4.34 -10.31 -17.85
N LYS A 3 -4.85 -9.23 -17.22
CA LYS A 3 -5.28 -9.26 -15.81
C LYS A 3 -6.51 -10.16 -15.62
N LYS A 4 -6.68 -10.71 -14.42
CA LYS A 4 -7.91 -11.43 -14.03
C LYS A 4 -9.08 -10.43 -13.89
N SER A 5 -10.32 -10.89 -14.11
CA SER A 5 -11.53 -10.06 -14.08
C SER A 5 -11.71 -9.32 -12.75
N PHE A 6 -11.42 -9.99 -11.62
CA PHE A 6 -11.47 -9.39 -10.29
C PHE A 6 -10.57 -8.14 -10.14
N PHE A 7 -9.46 -8.08 -10.89
CA PHE A 7 -8.52 -6.95 -10.90
C PHE A 7 -8.69 -6.05 -12.12
N ALA A 8 -9.79 -6.20 -12.87
CA ALA A 8 -10.10 -5.29 -13.96
C ALA A 8 -10.35 -3.88 -13.40
N GLU A 9 -10.10 -2.91 -14.25
CA GLU A 9 -10.45 -1.51 -14.04
C GLU A 9 -11.00 -0.98 -15.37
N ARG A 10 -11.81 0.10 -15.33
CA ARG A 10 -12.17 0.83 -16.55
C ARG A 10 -10.92 1.35 -17.27
N THR A 11 -10.94 1.31 -18.59
CA THR A 11 -9.93 2.00 -19.43
C THR A 11 -10.17 3.51 -19.40
N ALA A 12 -9.22 4.32 -19.88
CA ALA A 12 -9.45 5.77 -19.97
C ALA A 12 -10.69 6.10 -20.82
N ALA A 13 -10.80 5.48 -22.01
CA ALA A 13 -11.97 5.63 -22.89
C ALA A 13 -13.30 5.26 -22.18
N GLN A 14 -13.32 4.15 -21.44
CA GLN A 14 -14.52 3.75 -20.68
C GLN A 14 -14.91 4.73 -19.57
N ILE A 15 -13.96 5.52 -19.06
CA ILE A 15 -14.24 6.58 -18.07
C ILE A 15 -14.72 7.84 -18.80
N GLU A 16 -14.18 8.13 -19.98
CA GLU A 16 -14.63 9.26 -20.83
C GLU A 16 -16.07 9.09 -21.31
N ASP A 17 -16.57 7.86 -21.43
CA ASP A 17 -17.96 7.55 -21.81
C ASP A 17 -18.97 7.78 -20.66
N LEU A 18 -18.50 8.07 -19.44
CA LEU A 18 -19.37 8.43 -18.30
C LEU A 18 -19.73 9.93 -18.32
N SER A 19 -20.54 10.38 -17.37
CA SER A 19 -20.86 11.79 -17.19
C SER A 19 -19.66 12.55 -16.62
N VAL A 20 -18.89 13.19 -17.52
CA VAL A 20 -17.64 13.86 -17.16
C VAL A 20 -17.86 15.23 -16.55
N GLN A 21 -17.30 15.44 -15.36
CA GLN A 21 -17.13 16.73 -14.72
C GLN A 21 -15.64 17.10 -14.71
N GLU A 22 -15.31 18.40 -14.69
CA GLU A 22 -13.93 18.86 -14.64
C GLU A 22 -13.63 19.67 -13.38
N VAL A 23 -12.45 19.45 -12.80
CA VAL A 23 -11.96 20.22 -11.65
C VAL A 23 -10.58 20.80 -11.94
N MET A 24 -10.47 22.12 -11.73
CA MET A 24 -9.27 22.92 -12.00
C MET A 24 -8.44 23.20 -10.74
N ARG A 25 -8.94 22.88 -9.54
CA ARG A 25 -8.33 23.23 -8.24
C ARG A 25 -8.13 21.99 -7.38
N GLN A 26 -7.12 22.02 -6.51
CA GLN A 26 -6.86 20.89 -5.61
C GLN A 26 -7.73 20.90 -4.35
N ARG A 27 -8.14 22.09 -3.89
CA ARG A 27 -8.94 22.24 -2.67
C ARG A 27 -10.33 21.62 -2.85
N GLY A 28 -10.73 20.75 -1.93
CA GLY A 28 -12.01 20.04 -1.95
C GLY A 28 -12.04 18.83 -2.89
N LEU A 29 -10.92 18.51 -3.55
CA LEU A 29 -10.85 17.46 -4.56
C LEU A 29 -11.17 16.08 -3.98
N VAL A 30 -10.72 15.80 -2.76
CA VAL A 30 -11.05 14.55 -2.05
C VAL A 30 -12.56 14.37 -1.94
N LYS A 31 -13.28 15.37 -1.42
CA LYS A 31 -14.74 15.27 -1.28
C LYS A 31 -15.42 15.13 -2.63
N THR A 32 -15.00 15.90 -3.63
CA THR A 32 -15.53 15.77 -4.99
C THR A 32 -15.35 14.36 -5.58
N ILE A 33 -14.21 13.71 -5.34
CA ILE A 33 -13.99 12.31 -5.77
C ILE A 33 -14.87 11.36 -4.97
N ASP A 34 -15.03 11.58 -3.67
CA ASP A 34 -15.85 10.73 -2.83
C ASP A 34 -17.35 10.87 -3.13
N ASP A 35 -17.81 12.04 -3.56
CA ASP A 35 -19.22 12.26 -3.92
C ASP A 35 -19.60 11.65 -5.29
N LEU A 36 -18.64 11.15 -6.07
CA LEU A 36 -18.93 10.55 -7.38
C LEU A 36 -19.82 9.30 -7.25
N ASN A 37 -20.89 9.24 -8.05
CA ASN A 37 -21.59 7.98 -8.28
C ASN A 37 -20.73 7.09 -9.19
N PRO A 38 -20.22 5.95 -8.70
CA PRO A 38 -19.23 5.15 -9.42
C PRO A 38 -19.78 4.49 -10.70
N ALA A 39 -21.11 4.44 -10.88
CA ALA A 39 -21.75 3.86 -12.06
C ALA A 39 -21.88 4.85 -13.24
N ILE A 40 -22.02 6.15 -12.95
CA ILE A 40 -22.41 7.14 -13.97
C ILE A 40 -21.49 8.37 -14.06
N ASP A 41 -20.77 8.72 -12.99
CA ASP A 41 -19.99 9.95 -12.95
C ASP A 41 -18.52 9.69 -13.26
N ALA A 42 -17.87 10.65 -13.92
CA ALA A 42 -16.43 10.71 -14.08
C ALA A 42 -15.90 12.10 -13.74
N LEU A 43 -14.65 12.15 -13.30
CA LEU A 43 -13.97 13.38 -12.92
C LEU A 43 -12.66 13.52 -13.67
N VAL A 44 -12.51 14.61 -14.42
CA VAL A 44 -11.24 15.02 -15.03
C VAL A 44 -10.57 16.06 -14.13
N VAL A 45 -9.43 15.69 -13.58
CA VAL A 45 -8.59 16.58 -12.77
C VAL A 45 -7.59 17.28 -13.68
N ARG A 46 -7.73 18.60 -13.79
CA ARG A 46 -6.81 19.49 -14.52
C ARG A 46 -5.83 20.21 -13.60
N ALA A 47 -5.99 20.05 -12.28
CA ALA A 47 -5.06 20.57 -11.30
C ALA A 47 -3.76 19.73 -11.27
N GLN A 48 -2.61 20.40 -11.14
CA GLN A 48 -1.33 19.72 -10.93
C GLN A 48 -1.25 19.16 -9.51
N LEU A 49 -1.32 17.84 -9.35
CA LEU A 49 -1.20 17.19 -8.03
C LEU A 49 0.24 16.98 -7.59
N ILE A 50 1.13 16.65 -8.52
CA ILE A 50 2.55 16.43 -8.21
C ILE A 50 3.22 17.75 -7.83
N PRO A 51 3.96 17.84 -6.70
CA PRO A 51 4.65 19.07 -6.33
C PRO A 51 5.65 19.53 -7.41
N GLY A 52 5.67 20.84 -7.69
CA GLY A 52 6.46 21.46 -8.77
C GLY A 52 7.95 21.11 -8.75
N ARG A 53 8.54 20.84 -7.56
CA ARG A 53 9.95 20.45 -7.43
C ARG A 53 10.31 19.18 -8.20
N PHE A 54 9.35 18.27 -8.43
CA PHE A 54 9.57 17.02 -9.17
C PHE A 54 9.52 17.18 -10.69
N PHE A 55 9.08 18.33 -11.18
CA PHE A 55 9.10 18.67 -12.62
C PHE A 55 10.46 19.21 -13.09
N ARG A 56 11.37 19.52 -12.16
CA ARG A 56 12.72 20.00 -12.51
C ARG A 56 13.52 18.88 -13.18
N GLY A 57 13.97 19.13 -14.41
CA GLY A 57 14.81 18.22 -15.20
C GLY A 57 14.07 16.99 -15.75
N VAL A 58 12.76 17.08 -15.93
CA VAL A 58 11.95 16.02 -16.58
C VAL A 58 11.03 16.65 -17.62
N GLU A 59 10.67 15.88 -18.64
CA GLU A 59 9.94 16.35 -19.82
C GLU A 59 8.45 16.00 -19.77
N THR A 60 8.09 14.93 -19.04
CA THR A 60 6.73 14.39 -19.01
C THR A 60 6.16 14.35 -17.59
N GLN A 61 4.83 14.43 -17.45
CA GLN A 61 4.20 14.23 -16.14
C GLN A 61 4.44 12.80 -15.61
N ALA A 62 4.57 11.81 -16.50
CA ALA A 62 4.90 10.44 -16.13
C ALA A 62 6.28 10.34 -15.45
N GLN A 63 7.30 11.04 -15.97
CA GLN A 63 8.62 11.11 -15.33
C GLN A 63 8.55 11.86 -13.99
N ALA A 64 7.86 13.00 -13.93
CA ALA A 64 7.67 13.76 -12.69
C ALA A 64 6.98 12.91 -11.60
N SER A 65 5.94 12.17 -11.97
CA SER A 65 5.21 11.26 -11.07
C SER A 65 6.09 10.12 -10.56
N ARG A 66 6.90 9.50 -11.41
CA ARG A 66 7.87 8.47 -11.00
C ARG A 66 8.91 9.03 -10.03
N LYS A 67 9.47 10.21 -10.33
CA LYS A 67 10.42 10.92 -9.46
C LYS A 67 9.79 11.25 -8.11
N ALA A 68 8.56 11.74 -8.10
CA ALA A 68 7.80 12.04 -6.89
C ALA A 68 7.49 10.79 -6.07
N TYR A 69 7.11 9.67 -6.71
CA TYR A 69 6.88 8.42 -6.00
C TYR A 69 8.14 7.87 -5.32
N ARG A 70 9.31 8.07 -5.94
CA ARG A 70 10.59 7.55 -5.42
C ARG A 70 11.24 8.45 -4.37
N HIS A 71 11.17 9.76 -4.53
CA HIS A 71 11.86 10.74 -3.68
C HIS A 71 10.92 11.66 -2.91
N GLY A 72 9.63 11.39 -2.99
CA GLY A 72 8.58 12.13 -2.31
C GLY A 72 8.67 12.01 -0.79
N ASP A 73 8.04 12.97 -0.12
CA ASP A 73 7.99 12.95 1.34
C ASP A 73 7.12 11.79 1.81
N LEU A 74 7.50 11.22 2.95
CA LEU A 74 6.76 10.15 3.62
C LEU A 74 6.40 10.64 5.02
N VAL A 75 5.25 10.21 5.53
CA VAL A 75 4.93 10.39 6.95
C VAL A 75 5.90 9.52 7.75
N ALA A 76 6.86 10.13 8.44
CA ALA A 76 7.77 9.42 9.33
C ALA A 76 7.01 9.08 10.61
N LEU A 77 6.77 7.79 10.85
CA LEU A 77 6.11 7.36 12.08
C LEU A 77 7.05 7.53 13.27
N SER A 78 6.56 8.18 14.31
CA SER A 78 7.21 8.28 15.61
C SER A 78 7.21 6.89 16.25
N HIS A 79 8.39 6.37 16.57
CA HIS A 79 8.56 5.07 17.24
C HIS A 79 9.73 5.12 18.23
N PRO A 80 9.78 4.19 19.20
CA PRO A 80 10.92 4.09 20.11
C PRO A 80 12.22 3.89 19.33
N GLN A 81 13.29 4.57 19.74
CA GLN A 81 14.51 4.67 18.94
C GLN A 81 15.47 3.51 19.23
N THR A 82 15.55 3.05 20.48
CA THR A 82 16.38 1.89 20.81
C THR A 82 15.57 0.59 20.85
N LYS A 83 16.29 -0.52 20.72
CA LYS A 83 15.72 -1.86 20.90
C LYS A 83 15.14 -2.04 22.31
N GLN A 84 15.78 -1.46 23.31
CA GLN A 84 15.33 -1.52 24.70
C GLN A 84 14.06 -0.69 24.91
N ASP A 85 13.98 0.51 24.33
CA ASP A 85 12.78 1.34 24.40
C ASP A 85 11.57 0.61 23.79
N CYS A 86 11.78 -0.18 22.73
CA CYS A 86 10.73 -1.00 22.16
C CYS A 86 10.22 -2.09 23.11
N TYR A 87 11.11 -2.65 23.94
CA TYR A 87 10.74 -3.67 24.93
C TYR A 87 9.95 -3.11 26.10
N GLU A 88 10.23 -1.85 26.45
CA GLU A 88 9.57 -1.13 27.55
C GLU A 88 8.29 -0.42 27.10
N SER A 89 8.13 -0.21 25.79
CA SER A 89 6.98 0.48 25.21
C SER A 89 5.71 -0.38 25.25
N ARG A 90 4.59 0.30 25.49
CA ARG A 90 3.23 -0.26 25.33
C ARG A 90 2.60 0.13 23.99
N GLU A 91 3.32 0.88 23.15
CA GLU A 91 2.80 1.28 21.84
C GLU A 91 2.71 0.08 20.90
N ILE A 92 1.67 0.08 20.09
CA ILE A 92 1.54 -0.80 18.93
C ILE A 92 1.56 0.04 17.64
N PRO A 93 1.90 -0.53 16.48
CA PRO A 93 1.96 0.21 15.22
C PRO A 93 0.67 0.97 14.86
N LEU A 94 -0.50 0.45 15.27
CA LEU A 94 -1.78 1.16 15.13
C LEU A 94 -1.77 2.51 15.86
N MET A 95 -1.32 2.55 17.12
CA MET A 95 -1.26 3.79 17.90
C MET A 95 -0.30 4.81 17.30
N MET A 96 0.85 4.34 16.78
CA MET A 96 1.83 5.18 16.09
C MET A 96 1.19 5.85 14.87
N ARG A 97 0.52 5.07 14.01
CA ARG A 97 -0.19 5.60 12.83
C ARG A 97 -1.29 6.57 13.21
N ALA A 98 -2.15 6.23 14.18
CA ALA A 98 -3.25 7.09 14.61
C ALA A 98 -2.74 8.47 15.06
N ARG A 99 -1.70 8.49 15.90
CA ARG A 99 -1.05 9.72 16.36
C ARG A 99 -0.47 10.53 15.21
N ASP A 100 0.36 9.91 14.36
CA ASP A 100 1.09 10.66 13.34
C ASP A 100 0.22 11.06 12.16
N PHE A 101 -0.85 10.30 11.86
CA PHE A 101 -1.83 10.66 10.83
C PHE A 101 -2.79 11.77 11.29
N ALA A 102 -3.04 11.92 12.60
CA ALA A 102 -3.87 13.02 13.11
C ALA A 102 -3.35 14.40 12.68
N ARG A 103 -2.02 14.55 12.57
CA ARG A 103 -1.36 15.77 12.09
C ARG A 103 -1.74 16.15 10.66
N LEU A 104 -2.17 15.18 9.83
CA LEU A 104 -2.62 15.46 8.48
C LEU A 104 -3.91 16.29 8.46
N GLY A 105 -4.77 16.13 9.48
CA GLY A 105 -6.01 16.91 9.60
C GLY A 105 -5.81 18.37 9.98
N GLU A 106 -4.60 18.73 10.44
CA GLU A 106 -4.21 20.12 10.74
C GLU A 106 -3.69 20.85 9.50
N MET A 107 -3.39 20.12 8.42
CA MET A 107 -2.87 20.65 7.16
C MET A 107 -3.99 21.00 6.20
N LYS A 108 -3.77 21.98 5.31
CA LYS A 108 -4.67 22.19 4.17
C LYS A 108 -4.52 21.01 3.21
N GLU A 109 -5.63 20.59 2.59
CA GLU A 109 -5.68 19.45 1.67
C GLU A 109 -4.60 19.52 0.57
N GLU A 110 -4.42 20.69 -0.05
CA GLU A 110 -3.41 20.93 -1.08
C GLU A 110 -1.95 20.86 -0.59
N ASP A 111 -1.72 21.03 0.71
CA ASP A 111 -0.39 21.01 1.33
C ASP A 111 0.01 19.59 1.77
N ILE A 112 -0.94 18.66 1.86
CA ILE A 112 -0.68 17.25 2.17
C ILE A 112 -0.07 16.56 0.95
N ASN A 113 1.25 16.42 0.97
CA ASN A 113 2.05 15.94 -0.16
C ASN A 113 2.94 14.72 0.20
N PHE A 114 2.35 13.72 0.85
CA PHE A 114 3.02 12.48 1.22
C PHE A 114 2.63 11.30 0.30
N PHE A 115 3.58 10.40 0.02
CA PHE A 115 3.34 9.27 -0.90
C PHE A 115 3.18 7.92 -0.22
N GLY A 116 3.44 7.90 1.08
CA GLY A 116 3.38 6.75 1.98
C GLY A 116 3.76 7.16 3.39
N TYR A 117 3.95 6.17 4.25
CA TYR A 117 4.55 6.35 5.56
C TYR A 117 5.79 5.47 5.70
N SER A 118 6.62 5.76 6.70
CA SER A 118 7.87 5.03 6.89
C SER A 118 8.25 4.88 8.36
N VAL A 119 9.05 3.84 8.60
CA VAL A 119 9.68 3.53 9.88
C VAL A 119 11.14 3.25 9.60
N ARG A 120 12.05 3.71 10.48
CA ARG A 120 13.47 3.37 10.40
C ARG A 120 13.98 2.97 11.79
N PRO A 121 14.07 1.67 12.10
CA PRO A 121 14.66 1.27 13.37
C PRO A 121 16.12 1.73 13.43
N GLU A 122 16.56 2.21 14.60
CA GLU A 122 17.95 2.64 14.82
C GLU A 122 18.82 1.51 15.40
N TRP A 123 18.33 0.26 15.41
CA TRP A 123 19.06 -0.93 15.83
C TRP A 123 19.05 -2.01 14.75
N GLY A 124 20.09 -2.85 14.75
CA GLY A 124 20.19 -3.98 13.82
C GLY A 124 20.14 -3.53 12.35
N ASP A 125 19.13 -4.00 11.63
CA ASP A 125 18.85 -3.58 10.25
C ASP A 125 18.20 -2.19 10.23
N ARG A 126 19.02 -1.17 9.98
CA ARG A 126 18.64 0.26 9.95
C ARG A 126 18.06 0.73 8.61
N THR A 127 17.72 -0.17 7.69
CA THR A 127 17.13 0.23 6.41
C THR A 127 15.75 0.86 6.63
N LYS A 128 15.40 1.88 5.85
CA LYS A 128 14.06 2.48 5.94
C LYS A 128 13.00 1.53 5.39
N ARG A 129 11.91 1.33 6.13
CA ARG A 129 10.72 0.58 5.70
C ARG A 129 9.69 1.57 5.18
N VAL A 130 9.18 1.36 3.98
CA VAL A 130 8.26 2.28 3.28
C VAL A 130 6.96 1.57 2.95
N PHE A 131 5.86 2.23 3.25
CA PHE A 131 4.49 1.74 3.07
C PHE A 131 3.72 2.74 2.18
N PRO A 132 3.74 2.58 0.86
CA PRO A 132 3.03 3.48 -0.05
C PRO A 132 1.52 3.38 0.12
N PHE A 133 0.84 4.53 0.22
CA PHE A 133 -0.62 4.55 0.49
C PHE A 133 -1.43 3.80 -0.57
N VAL A 134 -1.06 3.93 -1.84
CA VAL A 134 -1.70 3.22 -2.97
C VAL A 134 -1.63 1.69 -2.87
N TRP A 135 -0.63 1.13 -2.19
CA TRP A 135 -0.48 -0.32 -2.04
C TRP A 135 -1.30 -0.92 -0.91
N ILE A 136 -1.78 -0.09 0.01
CA ILE A 136 -2.63 -0.51 1.12
C ILE A 136 -3.96 -1.11 0.62
N PRO A 137 -4.84 -0.37 -0.08
CA PRO A 137 -6.10 -0.93 -0.57
C PRO A 137 -5.88 -2.02 -1.62
N GLU A 138 -4.81 -1.92 -2.42
CA GLU A 138 -4.42 -2.95 -3.39
C GLU A 138 -4.01 -4.29 -2.74
N GLY A 139 -3.39 -4.24 -1.56
CA GLY A 139 -3.07 -5.43 -0.78
C GLY A 139 -4.31 -6.08 -0.21
N VAL A 140 -5.26 -5.28 0.31
CA VAL A 140 -6.55 -5.79 0.79
C VAL A 140 -7.39 -6.38 -0.33
N ARG A 141 -7.44 -5.73 -1.51
CA ARG A 141 -8.08 -6.28 -2.70
C ARG A 141 -7.50 -7.64 -3.08
N LEU A 142 -6.18 -7.78 -3.03
CA LEU A 142 -5.50 -9.03 -3.31
C LEU A 142 -5.80 -10.12 -2.28
N PHE A 143 -5.90 -9.75 -1.00
CA PHE A 143 -6.34 -10.65 0.07
C PHE A 143 -7.79 -11.12 -0.16
N GLY A 144 -8.73 -10.21 -0.42
CA GLY A 144 -10.13 -10.57 -0.71
C GLY A 144 -10.27 -11.47 -1.94
N TYR A 145 -9.51 -11.19 -3.01
CA TYR A 145 -9.43 -12.11 -4.15
C TYR A 145 -8.96 -13.51 -3.73
N ALA A 146 -7.87 -13.58 -2.96
CA ALA A 146 -7.27 -14.84 -2.58
C ALA A 146 -8.26 -15.72 -1.80
N GLU A 147 -8.93 -15.11 -0.81
CA GLU A 147 -9.93 -15.71 0.06
C GLU A 147 -11.15 -16.21 -0.71
N ASN A 148 -11.68 -15.42 -1.64
CA ASN A 148 -12.94 -15.73 -2.31
C ASN A 148 -12.75 -16.58 -3.59
N ASN A 149 -11.55 -16.61 -4.19
CA ASN A 149 -11.35 -17.19 -5.53
C ASN A 149 -10.24 -18.23 -5.62
N THR A 150 -9.34 -18.33 -4.63
CA THR A 150 -8.14 -19.18 -4.74
C THR A 150 -7.83 -20.05 -3.53
N GLY A 151 -8.79 -20.20 -2.61
CA GLY A 151 -8.61 -20.99 -1.39
C GLY A 151 -7.78 -20.30 -0.30
N GLY A 152 -7.61 -18.97 -0.38
CA GLY A 152 -6.88 -18.16 0.61
C GLY A 152 -5.41 -17.93 0.29
N ILE A 153 -4.70 -17.38 1.27
CA ILE A 153 -3.25 -17.18 1.27
C ILE A 153 -2.58 -18.39 1.93
N GLY A 154 -1.60 -19.01 1.27
CA GLY A 154 -0.83 -20.08 1.88
C GLY A 154 0.14 -19.50 2.90
N VAL A 155 0.18 -20.05 4.11
CA VAL A 155 1.02 -19.58 5.22
C VAL A 155 1.73 -20.79 5.83
N GLU A 156 3.06 -20.80 5.75
CA GLU A 156 3.94 -21.85 6.26
C GLU A 156 4.90 -21.22 7.29
N PRO A 157 4.56 -21.24 8.60
CA PRO A 157 5.41 -20.66 9.63
C PRO A 157 6.62 -21.56 9.93
N TYR A 158 7.82 -20.99 9.84
CA TYR A 158 9.05 -21.60 10.34
C TYR A 158 9.40 -20.97 11.68
N ALA A 159 8.76 -21.49 12.72
CA ALA A 159 8.97 -21.06 14.10
C ALA A 159 9.98 -21.98 14.80
N ASP A 160 11.28 -21.78 14.56
CA ASP A 160 12.29 -22.42 15.41
C ASP A 160 12.19 -21.85 16.84
N ALA A 161 11.71 -22.68 17.76
CA ALA A 161 11.11 -22.28 19.04
C ALA A 161 12.00 -21.42 19.96
N ARG A 162 13.33 -21.40 19.75
CA ARG A 162 14.25 -20.64 20.62
C ARG A 162 14.47 -19.19 20.21
N LYS A 163 14.39 -18.85 18.91
CA LYS A 163 14.71 -17.49 18.40
C LYS A 163 13.49 -16.65 18.05
N VAL A 164 12.34 -17.29 17.88
CA VAL A 164 11.08 -16.62 17.46
C VAL A 164 10.65 -15.54 18.46
N ARG A 165 10.91 -15.74 19.76
CA ARG A 165 10.58 -14.73 20.78
C ARG A 165 11.35 -13.42 20.58
N THR A 166 12.64 -13.48 20.26
CA THR A 166 13.53 -12.30 20.24
C THR A 166 13.66 -11.65 18.87
N SER A 167 13.46 -12.42 17.81
CA SER A 167 13.65 -11.96 16.41
C SER A 167 12.37 -12.06 15.57
N GLY A 168 11.29 -12.63 16.09
CA GLY A 168 10.11 -12.98 15.31
C GLY A 168 10.29 -14.26 14.48
N ALA A 169 9.18 -14.75 13.92
CA ALA A 169 9.15 -15.90 13.04
C ALA A 169 9.56 -15.54 11.61
N SER A 170 10.07 -16.54 10.89
CA SER A 170 10.13 -16.51 9.44
C SER A 170 8.93 -17.25 8.89
N VAL A 171 8.09 -16.57 8.10
CA VAL A 171 6.86 -17.16 7.58
C VAL A 171 6.90 -17.13 6.07
N VAL A 172 6.81 -18.31 5.45
CA VAL A 172 6.69 -18.40 4.00
C VAL A 172 5.24 -18.20 3.62
N VAL A 173 5.00 -17.26 2.71
CA VAL A 173 3.67 -16.93 2.22
C VAL A 173 3.57 -17.23 0.74
N SER A 174 2.40 -17.74 0.33
CA SER A 174 2.03 -17.97 -1.06
C SER A 174 0.84 -17.12 -1.42
N VAL A 175 1.04 -16.12 -2.28
CA VAL A 175 0.04 -15.09 -2.64
C VAL A 175 -0.30 -15.22 -4.12
N PRO A 176 -1.59 -15.23 -4.54
CA PRO A 176 -1.93 -15.41 -5.94
C PRO A 176 -1.49 -14.23 -6.81
N SER A 177 -1.18 -14.50 -8.08
CA SER A 177 -0.94 -13.42 -9.06
C SER A 177 -2.23 -12.74 -9.51
N ARG A 178 -2.13 -11.47 -9.88
CA ARG A 178 -3.21 -10.68 -10.52
C ARG A 178 -3.38 -10.99 -12.00
N THR A 179 -2.38 -11.61 -12.61
CA THR A 179 -2.32 -11.94 -14.03
C THR A 179 -2.86 -13.34 -14.28
N LYS A 180 -3.63 -13.52 -15.36
CA LYS A 180 -4.14 -14.84 -15.74
C LYS A 180 -2.98 -15.79 -16.05
N LYS A 181 -3.11 -17.06 -15.63
CA LYS A 181 -2.14 -18.15 -15.83
C LYS A 181 -0.78 -17.98 -15.16
N ASN A 182 -0.53 -16.88 -14.45
CA ASN A 182 0.70 -16.74 -13.66
C ASN A 182 0.60 -17.57 -12.38
N PRO A 183 1.70 -18.22 -11.95
CA PRO A 183 1.75 -18.94 -10.69
C PRO A 183 1.57 -18.00 -9.49
N ARG A 184 1.35 -18.58 -8.32
CA ARG A 184 1.37 -17.85 -7.05
C ARG A 184 2.80 -17.39 -6.77
N TYR A 185 2.95 -16.20 -6.20
CA TYR A 185 4.22 -15.71 -5.69
C TYR A 185 4.51 -16.37 -4.34
N LYS A 186 5.69 -16.95 -4.18
CA LYS A 186 6.14 -17.54 -2.91
C LYS A 186 7.34 -16.74 -2.41
N PHE A 187 7.24 -16.21 -1.20
CA PHE A 187 8.31 -15.43 -0.57
C PHE A 187 8.24 -15.57 0.95
N LYS A 188 9.31 -15.19 1.64
CA LYS A 188 9.40 -15.24 3.11
C LYS A 188 9.19 -13.85 3.69
N LEU A 189 8.36 -13.73 4.72
CA LEU A 189 8.31 -12.57 5.61
C LEU A 189 9.12 -12.90 6.87
N VAL A 190 10.11 -12.09 7.18
CA VAL A 190 11.04 -12.28 8.30
C VAL A 190 10.75 -11.24 9.38
N ASN A 191 10.94 -11.64 10.64
CA ASN A 191 10.64 -10.84 11.83
C ASN A 191 9.14 -10.61 12.03
N VAL A 192 8.33 -11.63 11.73
CA VAL A 192 6.89 -11.64 11.98
C VAL A 192 6.64 -11.92 13.47
N PRO A 193 5.98 -11.03 14.22
CA PRO A 193 5.56 -11.32 15.60
C PRO A 193 4.64 -12.54 15.63
N PHE A 194 5.01 -13.54 16.43
CA PHE A 194 4.31 -14.83 16.47
C PHE A 194 4.00 -15.29 17.90
N VAL A 195 4.81 -14.89 18.88
CA VAL A 195 4.59 -15.24 20.29
C VAL A 195 3.71 -14.20 20.95
N SER A 196 2.65 -14.64 21.63
CA SER A 196 1.72 -13.74 22.30
C SER A 196 2.33 -13.01 23.48
N GLN A 197 1.98 -11.73 23.59
CA GLN A 197 2.24 -10.88 24.77
C GLN A 197 3.72 -10.79 25.17
N THR A 198 4.64 -10.72 24.20
CA THR A 198 6.06 -10.53 24.48
C THR A 198 6.49 -9.07 24.26
N PRO A 199 7.37 -8.52 25.11
CA PRO A 199 7.89 -7.16 24.94
C PRO A 199 8.69 -6.99 23.64
N GLU A 200 9.23 -8.07 23.08
CA GLU A 200 10.05 -8.03 21.87
C GLU A 200 9.24 -7.86 20.57
N ASN A 201 7.92 -7.97 20.62
CA ASN A 201 7.04 -7.95 19.44
C ASN A 201 7.14 -6.65 18.65
N LEU A 202 7.18 -5.49 19.33
CA LEU A 202 7.31 -4.20 18.65
C LEU A 202 8.67 -4.10 17.94
N ALA A 203 9.76 -4.46 18.64
CA ALA A 203 11.09 -4.43 18.04
C ALA A 203 11.19 -5.36 16.81
N SER A 204 10.54 -6.52 16.88
CA SER A 204 10.49 -7.50 15.78
C SER A 204 9.78 -6.90 14.56
N VAL A 205 8.57 -6.34 14.73
CA VAL A 205 7.79 -5.86 13.59
C VAL A 205 8.35 -4.60 12.94
N LEU A 206 9.01 -3.72 13.69
CA LEU A 206 9.71 -2.56 13.10
C LEU A 206 10.89 -2.99 12.21
N THR A 207 11.41 -4.21 12.42
CA THR A 207 12.41 -4.83 11.55
C THR A 207 11.83 -5.79 10.50
N LEU A 208 10.50 -5.90 10.38
CA LEU A 208 9.82 -6.74 9.37
C LEU A 208 10.41 -6.48 7.99
N ARG A 209 10.69 -7.57 7.26
CA ARG A 209 11.12 -7.48 5.87
C ARG A 209 10.74 -8.73 5.07
N PRO A 210 10.43 -8.57 3.79
CA PRO A 210 10.31 -9.69 2.88
C PRO A 210 11.68 -10.13 2.37
N GLN A 211 11.77 -11.41 2.03
CA GLN A 211 12.95 -12.06 1.50
C GLN A 211 12.52 -12.99 0.36
N VAL A 212 13.22 -12.92 -0.77
CA VAL A 212 13.02 -13.85 -1.88
C VAL A 212 13.58 -15.22 -1.49
N ILE A 213 12.84 -16.28 -1.83
CA ILE A 213 13.26 -17.66 -1.57
C ILE A 213 14.15 -18.10 -2.74
N GLN A 214 15.31 -18.67 -2.43
CA GLN A 214 16.17 -19.30 -3.42
C GLN A 214 15.81 -20.78 -3.53
N ASP A 215 15.89 -21.31 -4.74
CA ASP A 215 15.76 -22.73 -5.01
C ASP A 215 17.04 -23.42 -4.55
N ASP A 216 16.93 -24.38 -3.64
CA ASP A 216 18.09 -25.02 -3.01
C ASP A 216 18.92 -25.87 -3.99
N ALA A 217 18.34 -26.31 -5.12
CA ALA A 217 19.01 -27.14 -6.11
C ALA A 217 19.75 -26.32 -7.17
N THR A 218 19.20 -25.17 -7.55
CA THR A 218 19.73 -24.32 -8.62
C THR A 218 20.38 -23.03 -8.11
N GLY A 219 20.13 -22.64 -6.86
CA GLY A 219 20.51 -21.34 -6.29
C GLY A 219 19.71 -20.16 -6.87
N GLU A 220 18.84 -20.41 -7.83
CA GLU A 220 18.07 -19.38 -8.54
C GLU A 220 16.88 -18.89 -7.70
N PRO A 221 16.49 -17.62 -7.80
CA PRO A 221 15.30 -17.13 -7.11
C PRO A 221 14.03 -17.87 -7.58
N ILE A 222 13.33 -18.56 -6.67
CA ILE A 222 11.97 -19.05 -6.91
C ILE A 222 11.10 -17.83 -7.21
N THR A 223 10.30 -17.88 -8.28
CA THR A 223 9.55 -16.75 -8.86
C THR A 223 9.09 -15.75 -7.79
N GLY A 224 9.89 -14.69 -7.64
CA GLY A 224 9.94 -13.88 -6.44
C GLY A 224 8.81 -12.87 -6.30
N ARG A 225 8.67 -12.36 -5.07
CA ARG A 225 7.80 -11.29 -4.53
C ARG A 225 6.93 -10.53 -5.54
N THR A 226 7.51 -9.85 -6.55
CA THR A 226 6.79 -9.36 -7.74
C THR A 226 7.77 -8.97 -8.88
N PRO A 227 7.31 -8.78 -10.14
CA PRO A 227 8.07 -8.09 -11.18
C PRO A 227 8.40 -6.62 -10.86
N HIS A 228 7.80 -6.01 -9.83
CA HIS A 228 8.00 -4.58 -9.52
C HIS A 228 9.40 -4.27 -8.98
N ASP A 229 10.04 -5.22 -8.29
CA ASP A 229 11.43 -5.06 -7.86
C ASP A 229 12.36 -4.87 -9.08
N ASN A 230 12.06 -5.51 -10.22
CA ASN A 230 12.82 -5.35 -11.46
C ASN A 230 12.72 -3.93 -12.06
N TYR A 231 11.65 -3.17 -11.76
CA TYR A 231 11.50 -1.80 -12.25
C TYR A 231 12.15 -0.77 -11.32
N ASN A 232 12.21 -1.04 -10.01
CA ASN A 232 12.90 -0.17 -9.05
C ASN A 232 14.44 -0.28 -9.15
N ILE A 233 14.97 -1.40 -9.64
CA ILE A 233 16.41 -1.58 -9.90
C ILE A 233 16.92 -0.73 -11.09
N ARG A 234 16.05 -0.31 -12.01
CA ARG A 234 16.46 0.18 -13.34
C ARG A 234 16.73 1.68 -13.48
N TYR A 235 16.44 2.51 -12.48
CA TYR A 235 16.53 3.96 -12.65
C TYR A 235 17.20 4.59 -11.44
N GLY A 236 18.53 4.45 -11.29
CA GLY A 236 19.29 5.41 -10.48
C GLY A 236 19.28 6.76 -11.19
N TYR A 237 18.85 7.82 -10.52
CA TYR A 237 18.98 9.18 -11.05
C TYR A 237 20.37 9.73 -10.70
N GLU A 238 20.92 10.64 -11.52
CA GLU A 238 22.16 11.35 -11.18
C GLU A 238 22.05 11.98 -9.79
N GLY A 239 22.89 11.54 -8.86
CA GLY A 239 22.90 11.99 -7.46
C GLY A 239 22.31 11.02 -6.44
N ASP A 240 21.74 9.88 -6.86
CA ASP A 240 21.38 8.81 -5.92
C ASP A 240 22.64 8.27 -5.22
N ARG A 241 22.68 8.33 -3.89
CA ARG A 241 23.74 7.69 -3.12
C ARG A 241 23.57 6.17 -3.21
N GLU A 242 24.62 5.51 -3.68
CA GLU A 242 24.74 4.05 -3.66
C GLU A 242 24.57 3.54 -2.21
N GLY A 243 23.64 2.60 -1.98
CA GLY A 243 23.59 1.83 -0.72
C GLY A 243 22.42 2.04 0.23
N ASP A 244 21.53 3.03 0.04
CA ASP A 244 20.41 3.30 0.97
C ASP A 244 19.02 3.00 0.35
N ASN A 245 18.90 1.86 -0.32
CA ASN A 245 17.63 1.43 -0.93
C ASN A 245 16.61 1.04 0.16
N PRO A 246 15.47 1.75 0.27
CA PRO A 246 14.46 1.41 1.27
C PRO A 246 13.78 0.07 0.97
N ILE A 247 13.38 -0.63 2.03
CA ILE A 247 12.48 -1.78 1.93
C ILE A 247 11.07 -1.24 1.72
N THR A 248 10.64 -1.22 0.46
CA THR A 248 9.27 -0.82 0.10
C THR A 248 8.36 -2.03 0.14
N PHE A 249 7.25 -1.96 0.89
CA PHE A 249 6.23 -3.01 0.90
C PHE A 249 5.23 -2.84 -0.25
N TYR A 250 4.91 -3.96 -0.91
CA TYR A 250 4.00 -4.03 -2.04
C TYR A 250 2.71 -4.77 -1.66
N PRO A 251 1.69 -4.75 -2.53
CA PRO A 251 0.40 -5.38 -2.23
C PRO A 251 0.49 -6.86 -1.85
N HIS A 252 1.47 -7.60 -2.39
CA HIS A 252 1.63 -9.03 -2.07
C HIS A 252 2.13 -9.21 -0.63
N ASP A 253 3.00 -8.34 -0.12
CA ASP A 253 3.49 -8.43 1.26
C ASP A 253 2.36 -8.18 2.25
N LEU A 254 1.55 -7.15 1.99
CA LEU A 254 0.39 -6.84 2.81
C LEU A 254 -0.62 -7.99 2.77
N ALA A 255 -0.97 -8.48 1.58
CA ALA A 255 -1.88 -9.63 1.45
C ALA A 255 -1.33 -10.88 2.15
N GLY A 256 -0.02 -11.13 2.03
CA GLY A 256 0.69 -12.18 2.74
C GLY A 256 0.57 -12.03 4.25
N TYR A 257 0.82 -10.83 4.77
CA TYR A 257 0.72 -10.52 6.20
C TYR A 257 -0.72 -10.63 6.71
N LEU A 258 -1.73 -10.24 5.94
CA LEU A 258 -3.14 -10.48 6.28
C LEU A 258 -3.48 -11.98 6.33
N GLY A 259 -2.87 -12.79 5.46
CA GLY A 259 -2.94 -14.24 5.57
C GLY A 259 -2.39 -14.75 6.90
N ILE A 260 -1.24 -14.22 7.34
CA ILE A 260 -0.63 -14.54 8.65
C ILE A 260 -1.56 -14.13 9.79
N VAL A 261 -2.10 -12.90 9.75
CA VAL A 261 -3.07 -12.40 10.73
C VAL A 261 -4.25 -13.35 10.82
N LYS A 262 -4.88 -13.71 9.69
CA LYS A 262 -6.00 -14.65 9.66
C LYS A 262 -5.62 -16.01 10.27
N GLY A 263 -4.45 -16.55 9.93
CA GLY A 263 -3.96 -17.82 10.48
C GLY A 263 -3.81 -17.77 12.01
N GLN A 264 -3.13 -16.76 12.52
CA GLN A 264 -2.95 -16.59 13.97
C GLN A 264 -4.27 -16.31 14.71
N LEU A 265 -5.19 -15.54 14.13
CA LEU A 265 -6.52 -15.33 14.72
C LEU A 265 -7.30 -16.64 14.86
N GLY A 266 -7.16 -17.56 13.91
CA GLY A 266 -7.74 -18.90 13.98
C GLY A 266 -7.18 -19.75 15.13
N GLU A 267 -5.97 -19.44 15.60
CA GLU A 267 -5.31 -20.03 16.77
C GLU A 267 -5.52 -19.20 18.05
N HIS A 268 -6.46 -18.25 18.04
CA HIS A 268 -6.72 -17.30 19.15
C HIS A 268 -5.52 -16.41 19.52
N ASN A 269 -4.61 -16.18 18.58
CA ASN A 269 -3.45 -15.31 18.75
C ASN A 269 -3.65 -13.96 18.04
N MET A 270 -3.79 -12.89 18.81
CA MET A 270 -4.00 -11.53 18.30
C MET A 270 -2.70 -10.83 17.86
N THR A 271 -1.54 -11.45 18.07
CA THR A 271 -0.25 -10.74 18.02
C THR A 271 0.07 -10.14 16.66
N ALA A 272 -0.08 -10.89 15.57
CA ALA A 272 0.12 -10.33 14.23
C ALA A 272 -0.88 -9.22 13.90
N MET A 273 -2.10 -9.26 14.45
CA MET A 273 -3.09 -8.21 14.25
C MET A 273 -2.70 -6.93 15.00
N GLU A 274 -2.39 -7.03 16.30
CA GLU A 274 -1.98 -5.91 17.14
C GLU A 274 -0.69 -5.25 16.62
N MET A 275 0.25 -6.09 16.17
CA MET A 275 1.55 -5.64 15.67
C MET A 275 1.55 -5.35 14.17
N ASN A 276 0.40 -5.30 13.52
CA ASN A 276 0.34 -5.09 12.08
C ASN A 276 0.93 -3.72 11.67
N PRO A 277 2.04 -3.66 10.91
CA PRO A 277 2.64 -2.40 10.50
C PRO A 277 1.90 -1.75 9.31
N PHE A 278 1.04 -2.51 8.63
CA PHE A 278 0.20 -2.02 7.55
C PHE A 278 -1.01 -1.28 8.11
N ALA A 279 -1.31 -0.10 7.55
CA ALA A 279 -2.64 0.49 7.71
C ALA A 279 -3.68 -0.50 7.17
N LEU A 280 -4.80 -0.61 7.86
CA LEU A 280 -5.91 -1.46 7.45
C LEU A 280 -7.00 -0.55 6.90
N PRO A 281 -7.22 -0.52 5.58
CA PRO A 281 -8.17 0.40 4.98
C PRO A 281 -9.59 0.08 5.45
N SER A 282 -10.34 1.12 5.79
CA SER A 282 -11.78 1.00 6.00
C SER A 282 -12.50 0.64 4.69
N ARG A 283 -13.80 0.34 4.78
CA ARG A 283 -14.60 0.16 3.56
C ARG A 283 -14.65 1.45 2.74
N HIS A 284 -14.75 2.59 3.42
CA HIS A 284 -14.74 3.91 2.80
C HIS A 284 -13.45 4.14 1.97
N GLN A 285 -12.26 3.81 2.51
CA GLN A 285 -11.02 3.92 1.73
C GLN A 285 -10.97 2.99 0.52
N ALA A 286 -11.51 1.77 0.64
CA ALA A 286 -11.59 0.84 -0.49
C ALA A 286 -12.48 1.38 -1.62
N GLU A 287 -13.66 1.93 -1.28
CA GLU A 287 -14.59 2.53 -2.23
C GLU A 287 -13.98 3.77 -2.90
N PHE A 288 -13.37 4.66 -2.12
CA PHE A 288 -12.65 5.82 -2.63
C PHE A 288 -11.53 5.40 -3.60
N TYR A 289 -10.75 4.39 -3.24
CA TYR A 289 -9.70 3.84 -4.10
C TYR A 289 -10.27 3.29 -5.42
N MET A 290 -11.44 2.65 -5.38
CA MET A 290 -12.11 2.16 -6.58
C MET A 290 -12.60 3.31 -7.48
N LYS A 291 -13.08 4.42 -6.91
CA LYS A 291 -13.41 5.65 -7.66
C LYS A 291 -12.15 6.23 -8.35
N LEU A 292 -11.02 6.32 -7.64
CA LEU A 292 -9.73 6.74 -8.23
C LEU A 292 -9.31 5.86 -9.41
N CYS A 293 -9.62 4.56 -9.38
CA CYS A 293 -9.26 3.63 -10.43
C CYS A 293 -10.24 3.63 -11.60
N ASN A 294 -11.51 3.95 -11.39
CA ASN A 294 -12.57 3.68 -12.37
C ASN A 294 -13.42 4.90 -12.75
N ASN A 295 -13.17 6.07 -12.17
CA ASN A 295 -13.97 7.27 -12.41
C ASN A 295 -13.10 8.53 -12.57
N VAL A 296 -11.82 8.49 -12.21
CA VAL A 296 -10.94 9.66 -12.27
C VAL A 296 -9.99 9.57 -13.47
N LEU A 297 -9.86 10.69 -14.17
CA LEU A 297 -8.87 10.96 -15.21
C LEU A 297 -8.04 12.19 -14.84
N MET A 298 -6.81 12.21 -15.31
CA MET A 298 -5.88 13.34 -15.20
C MET A 298 -5.68 13.93 -16.58
N PHE A 299 -5.74 15.25 -16.68
CA PHE A 299 -5.29 15.96 -17.88
C PHE A 299 -3.77 16.05 -17.88
N ASP A 300 -3.16 15.58 -18.97
CA ASP A 300 -1.72 15.56 -19.15
C ASP A 300 -1.34 16.19 -20.49
N PRO A 301 -0.87 17.46 -20.49
CA PRO A 301 -0.57 18.18 -21.72
C PRO A 301 0.60 17.56 -22.51
N THR A 302 1.38 16.67 -21.88
CA THR A 302 2.54 15.99 -22.47
C THR A 302 2.17 14.75 -23.29
N LEU A 303 0.90 14.32 -23.25
CA LEU A 303 0.40 13.23 -24.09
C LEU A 303 0.12 13.70 -25.51
N GLU A 304 0.38 12.80 -26.46
CA GLU A 304 -0.09 12.89 -27.83
C GLU A 304 -1.60 12.56 -27.90
N GLY A 305 -2.33 13.21 -28.81
CA GLY A 305 -3.76 12.99 -29.02
C GLY A 305 -4.65 14.17 -28.59
N LYS A 306 -5.93 14.08 -28.94
CA LYS A 306 -6.89 15.19 -28.81
C LYS A 306 -7.36 15.42 -27.37
N THR A 307 -7.64 14.35 -26.63
CA THR A 307 -8.22 14.46 -25.28
C THR A 307 -7.15 14.75 -24.23
N LYS A 308 -5.93 14.22 -24.43
CA LYS A 308 -4.80 14.35 -23.49
C LYS A 308 -5.17 13.88 -22.07
N LEU A 309 -6.02 12.87 -21.98
CA LEU A 309 -6.49 12.29 -20.72
C LEU A 309 -5.79 10.97 -20.45
N ARG A 310 -5.49 10.71 -19.17
CA ARG A 310 -4.95 9.44 -18.70
C ARG A 310 -5.50 9.09 -17.33
N LYS A 311 -5.33 7.83 -16.93
CA LYS A 311 -5.59 7.42 -15.55
C LYS A 311 -4.56 8.03 -14.59
N PRO A 312 -4.92 8.24 -13.32
CA PRO A 312 -3.98 8.65 -12.28
C PRO A 312 -2.81 7.66 -12.17
N HIS A 313 -1.61 8.21 -12.11
CA HIS A 313 -0.40 7.48 -11.81
C HIS A 313 -0.34 7.07 -10.34
N VAL A 314 0.55 6.14 -10.01
CA VAL A 314 0.73 5.59 -8.66
C VAL A 314 0.94 6.69 -7.62
N ALA A 315 1.80 7.67 -7.93
CA ALA A 315 2.11 8.77 -7.02
C ALA A 315 0.88 9.65 -6.75
N GLU A 316 0.07 9.91 -7.78
CA GLU A 316 -1.14 10.74 -7.67
C GLU A 316 -2.22 10.02 -6.86
N LYS A 317 -2.38 8.71 -7.05
CA LYS A 317 -3.27 7.89 -6.21
C LYS A 317 -2.82 7.92 -4.75
N SER A 318 -1.53 7.75 -4.48
CA SER A 318 -0.99 7.87 -3.11
C SER A 318 -1.28 9.23 -2.48
N LEU A 319 -1.08 10.33 -3.23
CA LEU A 319 -1.37 11.69 -2.77
C LEU A 319 -2.83 11.87 -2.40
N LEU A 320 -3.74 11.45 -3.28
CA LEU A 320 -5.18 11.57 -3.05
C LEU A 320 -5.64 10.71 -1.86
N LEU A 321 -5.05 9.52 -1.67
CA LEU A 321 -5.33 8.68 -0.51
C LEU A 321 -4.85 9.31 0.80
N VAL A 322 -3.66 9.92 0.85
CA VAL A 322 -3.21 10.58 2.10
C VAL A 322 -3.98 11.85 2.40
N ARG A 323 -4.39 12.58 1.36
CA ARG A 323 -5.28 13.75 1.51
C ARG A 323 -6.62 13.32 2.08
N ALA A 324 -7.16 12.19 1.63
CA ALA A 324 -8.37 11.63 2.19
C ALA A 324 -8.22 11.25 3.67
N ILE A 325 -7.05 10.76 4.11
CA ILE A 325 -6.76 10.58 5.54
C ILE A 325 -6.81 11.92 6.29
N GLY A 326 -6.26 13.00 5.72
CA GLY A 326 -6.34 14.32 6.34
C GLY A 326 -7.77 14.90 6.39
N VAL A 327 -8.59 14.62 5.37
CA VAL A 327 -9.96 15.15 5.27
C VAL A 327 -10.96 14.36 6.13
N PHE A 328 -10.86 13.04 6.15
CA PHE A 328 -11.82 12.15 6.83
C PHE A 328 -11.31 11.65 8.19
N GLY A 329 -10.01 11.68 8.41
CA GLY A 329 -9.36 11.19 9.63
C GLY A 329 -8.90 9.73 9.53
N HIS A 330 -7.99 9.36 10.43
CA HIS A 330 -7.43 8.00 10.50
C HIS A 330 -8.52 6.95 10.74
N ASP A 331 -9.41 7.17 11.71
CA ASP A 331 -10.35 6.14 12.16
C ASP A 331 -11.41 5.81 11.12
N ASP A 332 -11.83 6.81 10.33
CA ASP A 332 -12.82 6.63 9.27
C ASP A 332 -12.21 6.04 7.98
N PHE A 333 -10.98 6.44 7.64
CA PHE A 333 -10.40 6.12 6.33
C PHE A 333 -9.29 5.07 6.39
N ALA A 334 -8.33 5.19 7.31
CA ALA A 334 -7.12 4.37 7.37
C ALA A 334 -7.11 3.29 8.46
N PHE A 335 -8.26 3.06 9.09
CA PHE A 335 -8.47 2.05 10.12
C PHE A 335 -9.67 1.18 9.80
N TRP A 336 -9.49 -0.13 9.96
CA TRP A 336 -10.54 -1.11 9.78
C TRP A 336 -11.22 -1.40 11.12
N GLU A 337 -12.50 -1.07 11.21
CA GLU A 337 -13.34 -1.38 12.36
C GLU A 337 -14.38 -2.44 11.94
N PRO A 338 -14.27 -3.70 12.41
CA PRO A 338 -15.13 -4.80 11.97
C PRO A 338 -16.63 -4.50 12.06
N ALA A 339 -17.06 -3.76 13.09
CA ALA A 339 -18.46 -3.42 13.29
C ALA A 339 -19.01 -2.47 12.22
N ARG A 340 -18.18 -1.54 11.73
CA ARG A 340 -18.53 -0.57 10.68
C ARG A 340 -18.31 -1.14 9.29
N ASP A 341 -17.14 -1.75 9.08
CA ASP A 341 -16.62 -2.09 7.76
C ASP A 341 -16.93 -3.52 7.32
N GLY A 342 -17.35 -4.40 8.25
CA GLY A 342 -17.47 -5.84 8.00
C GLY A 342 -16.10 -6.52 7.84
N LYS A 343 -16.04 -7.65 7.13
CA LYS A 343 -14.76 -8.36 6.91
C LYS A 343 -14.03 -7.81 5.69
N LEU A 344 -12.71 -7.65 5.79
CA LEU A 344 -11.85 -7.18 4.70
C LEU A 344 -12.02 -7.96 3.38
N LYS A 345 -12.26 -9.27 3.46
CA LYS A 345 -12.48 -10.12 2.28
C LYS A 345 -13.81 -9.89 1.57
N ASP A 346 -14.77 -9.26 2.25
CA ASP A 346 -16.15 -9.03 1.75
C ASP A 346 -16.30 -7.61 1.15
N TYR A 347 -15.23 -6.82 1.09
CA TYR A 347 -15.26 -5.52 0.43
C TYR A 347 -15.60 -5.67 -1.06
N ASN A 348 -16.40 -4.75 -1.60
CA ASN A 348 -16.79 -4.76 -3.00
C ASN A 348 -15.67 -4.17 -3.88
N TRP A 349 -15.12 -5.01 -4.76
CA TRP A 349 -14.06 -4.63 -5.70
C TRP A 349 -14.51 -4.70 -7.17
N GLU A 350 -15.81 -4.85 -7.40
CA GLU A 350 -16.41 -4.90 -8.72
C GLU A 350 -16.46 -3.51 -9.35
N ILE A 351 -16.59 -3.46 -10.69
CA ILE A 351 -16.78 -2.21 -11.42
C ILE A 351 -18.30 -2.03 -11.59
N PRO A 352 -18.91 -1.00 -10.99
CA PRO A 352 -20.35 -0.80 -11.12
C PRO A 352 -20.78 -0.60 -12.58
N GLY A 353 -21.96 -1.11 -12.94
CA GLY A 353 -22.53 -0.94 -14.28
C GLY A 353 -21.78 -1.70 -15.39
N LYS A 354 -21.00 -2.71 -15.05
CA LYS A 354 -20.36 -3.61 -16.00
C LYS A 354 -20.96 -5.01 -15.82
N ASP A 355 -21.92 -5.34 -16.69
CA ASP A 355 -22.46 -6.70 -16.82
C ASP A 355 -21.40 -7.70 -17.31
#